data_AF-C4PRN0-F1
#
_entry.id   AF-C4PRN0-F1
#
_cell.length_a   1.000
_cell.length_b   1.000
_cell.length_c   1.000
_cell.angle_alpha   90.00
_cell.angle_beta   90.00
_cell.angle_gamma   90.00
#
_symmetry.space_group_name_H-M   'P 1'
#
loop_
_entity.id
_entity.type
_entity.pdbx_description
1 polymer ?
#
loop_
_entity_poly.entity_id
_entity_poly.type
_entity_poly.pdbx_seq_one_letter_code
_entity_poly.pdbx_strand_id
1 'polypeptide(L)'
;HFYDRGDHLVNGKPSLTTDQAADQLTRSGASWHDLNGDGVINLTYTFLTAPPVGYATRGLGTFSQFSSLQKEQAKLSLESWADVAKVTFTEGPAARGGDGHMTFANFSASNGGAAFAYLPSSARKGESWYLINKDYAVNKTPGEGNYGRQTLTHEIGHTLGLSHPGDYNAGNGNPTYRDAVYGEDTRAYSVMSYWSESNTGQHFTNSGEGAYASAPLLDDIAAVQKLYGANLETRSGDTVYGFNSTADRDYYSATSASSKLIFSVWDGGGNDTLEFSGFTQNQKINLK
;
A
#
# COMPACT_ATOMS: atom_id res chain seq x y z
N HIS A 1 1.52 -20.65 15.95
CA HIS A 1 2.66 -21.50 15.58
C HIS A 1 2.90 -21.63 14.08
N PHE A 2 1.88 -21.82 13.21
CA PHE A 2 2.16 -22.00 11.77
C PHE A 2 2.82 -20.80 11.08
N TYR A 3 2.47 -19.58 11.48
CA TYR A 3 3.05 -18.33 10.97
C TYR A 3 3.76 -17.53 12.07
N ASP A 4 4.37 -18.22 13.05
CA ASP A 4 5.16 -17.50 14.07
C ASP A 4 6.38 -16.84 13.42
N ARG A 5 6.79 -15.71 13.97
CA ARG A 5 7.88 -14.87 13.46
C ARG A 5 8.88 -14.54 14.57
N GLY A 6 10.13 -14.30 14.19
CA GLY A 6 11.22 -13.97 15.11
C GLY A 6 12.02 -15.19 15.59
N ASP A 7 13.28 -14.98 15.92
CA ASP A 7 14.19 -15.96 16.54
C ASP A 7 14.38 -17.30 15.80
N HIS A 8 14.15 -17.33 14.49
CA HIS A 8 14.45 -18.48 13.62
C HIS A 8 14.73 -18.03 12.18
N LEU A 9 14.95 -19.00 11.28
CA LEU A 9 15.15 -18.75 9.85
C LEU A 9 13.94 -19.17 9.03
N VAL A 10 13.56 -18.34 8.05
CA VAL A 10 12.58 -18.64 7.00
C VAL A 10 13.29 -18.53 5.66
N ASN A 11 13.26 -19.59 4.86
CA ASN A 11 13.97 -19.67 3.56
C ASN A 11 15.47 -19.30 3.63
N GLY A 12 16.13 -19.65 4.74
CA GLY A 12 17.55 -19.36 4.98
C GLY A 12 17.84 -17.89 5.31
N LYS A 13 16.81 -17.07 5.60
CA LYS A 13 16.91 -15.67 6.02
C LYS A 13 16.42 -15.50 7.45
N PRO A 14 16.87 -14.48 8.20
CA PRO A 14 16.27 -14.14 9.48
C PRO A 14 14.75 -13.97 9.35
N SER A 15 13.99 -14.60 10.23
CA SER A 15 12.58 -14.27 10.44
C SER A 15 12.51 -13.03 11.29
N LEU A 16 11.87 -11.96 10.79
CA LEU A 16 11.66 -10.73 11.55
C LEU A 16 10.27 -10.71 12.15
N THR A 17 10.13 -10.22 13.38
CA THR A 17 8.83 -9.85 13.95
C THR A 17 8.19 -8.69 13.16
N THR A 18 6.90 -8.44 13.36
CA THR A 18 6.21 -7.30 12.76
C THR A 18 6.90 -5.97 13.10
N ASP A 19 7.33 -5.78 14.35
CA ASP A 19 8.03 -4.55 14.77
C ASP A 19 9.38 -4.39 14.07
N GLN A 20 10.15 -5.48 13.91
CA GLN A 20 11.42 -5.45 13.20
C GLN A 20 11.24 -5.19 11.69
N ALA A 21 10.18 -5.73 11.09
CA ALA A 21 9.83 -5.43 9.70
C ALA A 21 9.39 -3.95 9.55
N ALA A 22 8.65 -3.40 10.51
CA ALA A 22 8.30 -1.99 10.56
C ALA A 22 9.54 -1.09 10.68
N ASP A 23 10.53 -1.47 11.50
CA ASP A 23 11.83 -0.81 11.56
C ASP A 23 12.52 -0.81 10.20
N GLN A 24 12.54 -1.95 9.52
CA GLN A 24 13.17 -2.10 8.21
C GLN A 24 12.47 -1.28 7.12
N LEU A 25 11.13 -1.25 7.10
CA LEU A 25 10.32 -0.43 6.18
C LEU A 25 10.54 1.07 6.41
N THR A 26 10.82 1.48 7.64
CA THR A 26 11.04 2.89 8.03
C THR A 26 12.53 3.28 8.14
N ARG A 27 13.46 2.41 7.71
CA ARG A 27 14.92 2.60 7.88
C ARG A 27 15.48 3.88 7.27
N SER A 28 14.76 4.51 6.34
CA SER A 28 15.16 5.78 5.71
C SER A 28 15.11 6.96 6.68
N GLY A 29 14.31 6.85 7.75
CA GLY A 29 13.99 7.96 8.66
C GLY A 29 13.18 9.10 8.02
N ALA A 30 12.68 8.93 6.79
CA ALA A 30 11.90 9.95 6.11
C ALA A 30 10.45 9.94 6.62
N SER A 31 9.95 11.10 7.04
CA SER A 31 8.55 11.28 7.44
C SER A 31 8.05 12.66 7.05
N TRP A 32 6.72 12.80 6.99
CA TRP A 32 6.10 14.11 7.14
C TRP A 32 6.23 14.59 8.58
N HIS A 33 6.01 15.89 8.79
CA HIS A 33 6.04 16.50 10.11
C HIS A 33 4.75 17.27 10.32
N ASP A 34 4.20 17.14 11.53
CA ASP A 34 3.08 17.94 12.00
C ASP A 34 3.57 19.38 12.21
N LEU A 35 3.34 20.24 11.22
CA LEU A 35 3.79 21.63 11.22
C LEU A 35 2.86 22.55 12.00
N ASN A 36 1.59 22.16 12.14
CA ASN A 36 0.57 22.96 12.80
C ASN A 36 0.34 22.57 14.28
N GLY A 37 0.88 21.43 14.71
CA GLY A 37 0.87 20.92 16.08
C GLY A 37 -0.47 20.30 16.51
N ASP A 38 -1.30 19.82 15.57
CA ASP A 38 -2.61 19.26 15.87
C ASP A 38 -2.62 17.74 16.14
N GLY A 39 -1.46 17.09 16.01
CA GLY A 39 -1.28 15.66 16.25
C GLY A 39 -1.71 14.76 15.08
N VAL A 40 -1.95 15.33 13.91
CA VAL A 40 -2.34 14.65 12.67
C VAL A 40 -1.49 15.19 11.51
N ILE A 41 -1.12 14.34 10.55
CA ILE A 41 -0.49 14.82 9.32
C ILE A 41 -1.57 15.16 8.29
N ASN A 42 -1.74 16.44 8.00
CA ASN A 42 -2.75 16.97 7.11
C ASN A 42 -2.17 17.22 5.70
N LEU A 43 -2.39 16.28 4.79
CA LEU A 43 -1.89 16.35 3.42
C LEU A 43 -3.02 16.75 2.46
N THR A 44 -2.73 17.70 1.56
CA THR A 44 -3.59 17.88 0.38
C THR A 44 -3.04 17.13 -0.82
N TYR A 45 -3.89 16.83 -1.81
CA TYR A 45 -3.42 16.21 -3.04
C TYR A 45 -4.11 16.74 -4.29
N THR A 46 -3.42 16.67 -5.43
CA THR A 46 -3.97 17.03 -6.75
C THR A 46 -3.64 15.99 -7.80
N PHE A 47 -4.63 15.62 -8.61
CA PHE A 47 -4.42 14.92 -9.87
C PHE A 47 -4.01 15.95 -10.93
N LEU A 48 -2.76 15.90 -11.41
CA LEU A 48 -2.26 16.91 -12.33
C LEU A 48 -3.03 16.86 -13.66
N THR A 49 -3.44 18.03 -14.15
CA THR A 49 -4.14 18.20 -15.44
C THR A 49 -3.21 18.67 -16.56
N ALA A 50 -2.00 19.11 -16.20
CA ALA A 50 -0.96 19.56 -17.11
C ALA A 50 0.42 19.15 -16.57
N PRO A 51 1.44 18.99 -17.43
CA PRO A 51 2.79 18.69 -16.98
C PRO A 51 3.33 19.82 -16.08
N PRO A 52 3.96 19.51 -14.93
CA PRO A 52 4.54 20.51 -14.06
C PRO A 52 5.75 21.20 -14.73
N VAL A 53 6.13 22.36 -14.21
CA VAL A 53 7.32 23.09 -14.69
C VAL A 53 8.55 22.19 -14.65
N GLY A 54 9.30 22.14 -15.75
CA GLY A 54 10.47 21.30 -15.88
C GLY A 54 10.18 19.81 -16.11
N TYR A 55 8.94 19.39 -16.37
CA TYR A 55 8.62 17.98 -16.66
C TYR A 55 9.47 17.40 -17.81
N ALA A 56 9.65 18.15 -18.90
CA ALA A 56 10.41 17.69 -20.07
C ALA A 56 11.87 17.33 -19.75
N THR A 57 12.51 18.01 -18.79
CA THR A 57 13.90 17.73 -18.40
C THR A 57 14.05 16.44 -17.59
N ARG A 58 12.94 15.88 -17.11
CA ARG A 58 12.91 14.63 -16.34
C ARG A 58 12.97 13.38 -17.22
N GLY A 59 12.81 13.52 -18.55
CA GLY A 59 12.89 12.39 -19.49
C GLY A 59 11.77 11.35 -19.36
N LEU A 60 10.61 11.73 -18.80
CA LEU A 60 9.51 10.81 -18.48
C LEU A 60 8.60 10.47 -19.68
N GLY A 61 8.93 10.97 -20.88
CA GLY A 61 8.10 10.79 -22.08
C GLY A 61 6.81 11.59 -22.02
N THR A 62 5.75 11.08 -22.65
CA THR A 62 4.46 11.77 -22.75
C THR A 62 3.74 11.80 -21.40
N PHE A 63 3.40 13.01 -20.94
CA PHE A 63 2.54 13.21 -19.78
C PHE A 63 1.11 12.79 -20.08
N SER A 64 0.43 12.18 -19.12
CA SER A 64 -1.04 12.15 -19.15
C SER A 64 -1.64 12.31 -17.75
N GLN A 65 -2.78 12.99 -17.68
CA GLN A 65 -3.56 13.08 -16.45
C GLN A 65 -4.15 11.72 -16.08
N PHE A 66 -4.49 11.55 -14.81
CA PHE A 66 -5.24 10.39 -14.35
C PHE A 66 -6.64 10.34 -14.98
N SER A 67 -7.06 9.15 -15.41
CA SER A 67 -8.44 8.87 -15.82
C SER A 67 -9.39 8.88 -14.62
N SER A 68 -10.70 8.95 -14.84
CA SER A 68 -11.69 8.88 -13.75
C SER A 68 -11.53 7.62 -12.89
N LEU A 69 -11.28 6.46 -13.51
CA LEU A 69 -11.05 5.20 -12.80
C LEU A 69 -9.77 5.27 -11.94
N GLN A 70 -8.69 5.83 -12.46
CA GLN A 70 -7.46 5.99 -11.66
C GLN A 70 -7.68 6.92 -10.46
N LYS A 71 -8.45 8.01 -10.64
CA LYS A 71 -8.78 8.93 -9.55
C LYS A 71 -9.60 8.25 -8.46
N GLU A 72 -10.63 7.50 -8.85
CA GLU A 72 -11.48 6.74 -7.93
C GLU A 72 -10.65 5.74 -7.11
N GLN A 73 -9.83 4.94 -7.77
CA GLN A 73 -9.02 3.91 -7.11
C GLN A 73 -7.88 4.50 -6.28
N ALA A 74 -7.32 5.65 -6.67
CA ALA A 74 -6.35 6.37 -5.86
C ALA A 74 -6.97 6.90 -4.56
N LYS A 75 -8.21 7.40 -4.60
CA LYS A 75 -8.94 7.84 -3.40
C LYS A 75 -9.15 6.69 -2.42
N LEU A 76 -9.57 5.52 -2.91
CA LEU A 76 -9.72 4.33 -2.06
C LEU A 76 -8.38 3.82 -1.49
N SER A 77 -7.27 4.06 -2.19
CA SER A 77 -5.92 3.72 -1.70
C SER A 77 -5.43 4.73 -0.65
N LEU A 78 -5.74 6.03 -0.82
CA LEU A 78 -5.48 7.06 0.20
C LEU A 78 -6.31 6.80 1.47
N GLU A 79 -7.58 6.46 1.30
CA GLU A 79 -8.49 6.14 2.40
C GLU A 79 -7.99 4.94 3.22
N SER A 80 -7.48 3.87 2.59
CA SER A 80 -6.96 2.72 3.32
C SER A 80 -5.70 3.02 4.14
N TRP A 81 -4.88 4.01 3.76
CA TRP A 81 -3.78 4.51 4.58
C TRP A 81 -4.26 5.40 5.72
N ALA A 82 -5.22 6.29 5.46
CA ALA A 82 -5.81 7.19 6.47
C ALA A 82 -6.62 6.42 7.54
N ASP A 83 -7.19 5.29 7.16
CA ASP A 83 -7.87 4.39 8.09
C ASP A 83 -6.95 3.91 9.21
N VAL A 84 -5.67 3.66 8.91
CA VAL A 84 -4.78 2.95 9.86
C VAL A 84 -3.85 3.87 10.64
N ALA A 85 -3.61 5.09 10.17
CA ALA A 85 -2.70 6.03 10.80
C ALA A 85 -3.26 7.46 10.83
N LYS A 86 -2.73 8.32 11.70
CA LYS A 86 -3.18 9.73 11.83
C LYS A 86 -2.64 10.61 10.70
N VAL A 87 -3.08 10.30 9.47
CA VAL A 87 -2.80 11.05 8.26
C VAL A 87 -4.12 11.30 7.55
N THR A 88 -4.38 12.53 7.14
CA THR A 88 -5.57 12.90 6.36
C THR A 88 -5.17 13.31 4.94
N PHE A 89 -6.03 12.97 3.98
CA PHE A 89 -5.83 13.33 2.58
C PHE A 89 -7.03 14.11 2.07
N THR A 90 -6.81 15.36 1.68
CA THR A 90 -7.87 16.23 1.14
C THR A 90 -7.55 16.63 -0.30
N GLU A 91 -8.45 16.34 -1.24
CA GLU A 91 -8.28 16.79 -2.64
C GLU A 91 -8.34 18.32 -2.70
N GLY A 92 -7.32 18.94 -3.28
CA GLY A 92 -7.24 20.38 -3.40
C GLY A 92 -5.82 20.87 -3.66
N PRO A 93 -5.66 22.17 -3.93
CA PRO A 93 -4.33 22.76 -4.08
C PRO A 93 -3.53 22.65 -2.78
N ALA A 94 -2.22 22.91 -2.86
CA ALA A 94 -1.40 23.09 -1.66
C ALA A 94 -2.02 24.19 -0.78
N ALA A 95 -2.31 23.85 0.48
CA ALA A 95 -2.87 24.77 1.45
C ALA A 95 -1.76 25.47 2.24
N ARG A 96 -1.95 26.76 2.53
CA ARG A 96 -1.03 27.50 3.40
C ARG A 96 -1.17 26.97 4.82
N GLY A 97 -0.08 26.45 5.40
CA GLY A 97 -0.08 25.86 6.75
C GLY A 97 -0.52 24.40 6.81
N GLY A 98 -0.68 23.72 5.65
CA GLY A 98 -0.78 22.26 5.63
C GLY A 98 0.60 21.61 5.73
N ASP A 99 0.65 20.35 6.15
CA ASP A 99 1.89 19.61 6.41
C ASP A 99 2.60 19.18 5.12
N GLY A 100 1.83 19.07 4.04
CA GLY A 100 2.36 18.66 2.75
C GLY A 100 1.34 18.70 1.62
N HIS A 101 1.85 18.48 0.40
CA HIS A 101 1.04 18.37 -0.80
C HIS A 101 1.53 17.22 -1.66
N MET A 102 0.60 16.43 -2.19
CA MET A 102 0.85 15.28 -3.04
C MET A 102 0.36 15.51 -4.46
N THR A 103 1.03 14.87 -5.42
CA THR A 103 0.62 14.93 -6.83
C THR A 103 0.63 13.57 -7.48
N PHE A 104 -0.33 13.36 -8.37
CA PHE A 104 -0.55 12.12 -9.10
C PHE A 104 -0.64 12.39 -10.60
N ALA A 105 0.16 11.69 -11.40
CA ALA A 105 0.09 11.74 -12.85
C ALA A 105 0.70 10.52 -13.52
N ASN A 106 0.42 10.35 -14.80
CA ASN A 106 1.01 9.29 -15.61
C ASN A 106 2.19 9.80 -16.45
N PHE A 107 3.07 8.87 -16.79
CA PHE A 107 4.19 9.07 -17.71
C PHE A 107 4.30 7.89 -18.68
N SER A 108 5.09 7.99 -19.76
CA SER A 108 5.11 6.97 -20.82
C SER A 108 6.46 6.31 -21.09
N ALA A 109 7.56 6.89 -20.62
CA ALA A 109 8.91 6.35 -20.82
C ALA A 109 9.52 5.90 -19.49
N SER A 110 9.86 4.61 -19.38
CA SER A 110 10.42 4.00 -18.16
C SER A 110 11.73 3.29 -18.47
N ASN A 111 12.64 3.29 -17.48
CA ASN A 111 13.88 2.50 -17.47
C ASN A 111 13.75 1.20 -16.64
N GLY A 112 12.52 0.77 -16.31
CA GLY A 112 12.27 -0.53 -15.68
C GLY A 112 11.15 -0.54 -14.63
N GLY A 113 10.77 0.61 -14.07
CA GLY A 113 9.70 0.72 -13.08
C GLY A 113 8.30 0.86 -13.69
N ALA A 114 7.32 0.20 -13.09
CA ALA A 114 5.89 0.35 -13.41
C ALA A 114 5.29 1.65 -12.87
N ALA A 115 5.86 2.16 -11.78
CA ALA A 115 5.56 3.45 -11.17
C ALA A 115 6.78 3.86 -10.34
N PHE A 116 6.76 5.08 -9.80
CA PHE A 116 7.71 5.54 -8.80
C PHE A 116 7.16 6.72 -8.01
N ALA A 117 7.66 6.90 -6.79
CA ALA A 117 7.34 8.01 -5.92
C ALA A 117 8.59 8.51 -5.17
N TYR A 118 8.44 9.64 -4.48
CA TYR A 118 9.50 10.23 -3.69
C TYR A 118 9.15 10.22 -2.20
N LEU A 119 10.12 9.77 -1.39
CA LEU A 119 10.04 9.83 0.08
C LEU A 119 9.83 11.27 0.58
N PRO A 120 9.24 11.46 1.78
CA PRO A 120 8.98 12.76 2.39
C PRO A 120 10.20 13.68 2.61
N SER A 121 11.41 13.13 2.63
CA SER A 121 12.67 13.88 2.78
C SER A 121 13.17 14.48 1.45
N SER A 122 12.58 14.10 0.32
CA SER A 122 12.96 14.58 -1.01
C SER A 122 12.48 16.02 -1.28
N ALA A 123 13.21 16.75 -2.12
CA ALA A 123 12.72 18.01 -2.69
C ALA A 123 11.45 17.84 -3.55
N ARG A 124 11.12 16.61 -3.96
CA ARG A 124 9.91 16.22 -4.70
C ARG A 124 8.93 15.40 -3.85
N LYS A 125 9.01 15.51 -2.52
CA LYS A 125 8.10 14.81 -1.59
C LYS A 125 6.64 14.95 -2.01
N GLY A 126 5.89 13.85 -1.92
CA GLY A 126 4.48 13.79 -2.30
C GLY A 126 4.21 13.56 -3.79
N GLU A 127 5.22 13.62 -4.67
CA GLU A 127 5.01 13.25 -6.08
C GLU A 127 5.03 11.72 -6.26
N SER A 128 4.01 11.19 -6.98
CA SER A 128 3.98 9.80 -7.47
C SER A 128 3.56 9.73 -8.94
N TRP A 129 4.19 8.84 -9.70
CA TRP A 129 4.13 8.77 -11.16
C TRP A 129 3.88 7.34 -11.63
N TYR A 130 2.97 7.15 -12.58
CA TYR A 130 2.49 5.83 -12.99
C TYR A 130 2.68 5.60 -14.49
N LEU A 131 3.35 4.52 -14.87
CA LEU A 131 3.66 4.24 -16.27
C LEU A 131 2.38 3.84 -17.02
N ILE A 132 2.12 4.48 -18.15
CA ILE A 132 1.15 4.05 -19.16
C ILE A 132 1.76 4.25 -20.54
N ASN A 133 1.89 3.16 -21.30
CA ASN A 133 2.20 3.21 -22.72
C ASN A 133 1.55 2.02 -23.45
N LYS A 134 1.86 1.84 -24.72
CA LYS A 134 1.28 0.76 -25.54
C LYS A 134 1.65 -0.66 -25.05
N ASP A 135 2.78 -0.80 -24.37
CA ASP A 135 3.35 -2.08 -23.94
C ASP A 135 3.07 -2.36 -22.44
N TYR A 136 2.63 -1.34 -21.69
CA TYR A 136 2.29 -1.44 -20.27
C TYR A 136 0.97 -0.71 -19.96
N ALA A 137 -0.09 -1.49 -19.75
CA ALA A 137 -1.45 -0.98 -19.53
C ALA A 137 -2.02 -1.26 -18.13
N VAL A 138 -1.27 -1.93 -17.24
CA VAL A 138 -1.78 -2.36 -15.92
C VAL A 138 -2.31 -1.18 -15.09
N ASN A 139 -1.58 -0.05 -15.08
CA ASN A 139 -1.99 1.15 -14.34
C ASN A 139 -3.19 1.89 -14.95
N LYS A 140 -3.64 1.51 -16.16
CA LYS A 140 -4.81 2.12 -16.81
C LYS A 140 -6.13 1.61 -16.23
N THR A 141 -6.12 0.39 -15.68
CA THR A 141 -7.31 -0.31 -15.16
C THR A 141 -7.11 -0.80 -13.72
N PRO A 142 -6.76 0.09 -12.76
CA PRO A 142 -6.71 -0.31 -11.35
C PRO A 142 -8.11 -0.74 -10.88
N GLY A 143 -8.14 -1.71 -9.97
CA GLY A 143 -9.37 -2.25 -9.39
C GLY A 143 -9.03 -3.17 -8.23
N GLU A 144 -9.99 -3.42 -7.35
CA GLU A 144 -9.85 -4.33 -6.20
C GLU A 144 -9.23 -5.67 -6.63
N GLY A 145 -8.29 -6.16 -5.83
CA GLY A 145 -7.61 -7.43 -6.04
C GLY A 145 -6.55 -7.43 -7.15
N ASN A 146 -6.36 -6.34 -7.90
CA ASN A 146 -5.43 -6.31 -9.03
C ASN A 146 -4.15 -5.50 -8.76
N TYR A 147 -3.11 -5.75 -9.57
CA TYR A 147 -1.79 -5.14 -9.38
C TYR A 147 -1.78 -3.62 -9.60
N GLY A 148 -2.68 -3.08 -10.44
CA GLY A 148 -2.80 -1.64 -10.64
C GLY A 148 -3.28 -0.91 -9.38
N ARG A 149 -4.22 -1.49 -8.63
CA ARG A 149 -4.66 -0.96 -7.32
C ARG A 149 -3.57 -1.11 -6.27
N GLN A 150 -2.91 -2.26 -6.18
CA GLN A 150 -1.77 -2.43 -5.27
C GLN A 150 -0.63 -1.44 -5.58
N THR A 151 -0.37 -1.12 -6.85
CA THR A 151 0.64 -0.13 -7.25
C THR A 151 0.30 1.26 -6.72
N LEU A 152 -0.97 1.68 -6.76
CA LEU A 152 -1.39 2.94 -6.13
C LEU A 152 -1.09 2.95 -4.62
N THR A 153 -1.52 1.90 -3.90
CA THR A 153 -1.28 1.76 -2.46
C THR A 153 0.23 1.76 -2.13
N HIS A 154 1.03 1.07 -2.94
CA HIS A 154 2.50 0.99 -2.81
C HIS A 154 3.17 2.35 -2.97
N GLU A 155 2.89 3.07 -4.06
CA GLU A 155 3.52 4.37 -4.31
C GLU A 155 3.07 5.43 -3.28
N ILE A 156 1.83 5.35 -2.80
CA ILE A 156 1.39 6.18 -1.67
C ILE A 156 2.19 5.84 -0.40
N GLY A 157 2.44 4.55 -0.12
CA GLY A 157 3.33 4.11 0.97
C GLY A 157 4.72 4.76 0.90
N HIS A 158 5.31 4.83 -0.29
CA HIS A 158 6.55 5.58 -0.52
C HIS A 158 6.40 7.07 -0.20
N THR A 159 5.35 7.73 -0.67
CA THR A 159 5.12 9.15 -0.32
C THR A 159 4.88 9.38 1.16
N LEU A 160 4.54 8.34 1.93
CA LEU A 160 4.40 8.37 3.38
C LEU A 160 5.69 8.01 4.13
N GLY A 161 6.76 7.62 3.45
CA GLY A 161 8.07 7.36 4.06
C GLY A 161 8.49 5.90 4.12
N LEU A 162 7.64 4.97 3.67
CA LEU A 162 7.97 3.55 3.66
C LEU A 162 8.91 3.25 2.49
N SER A 163 9.94 2.46 2.75
CA SER A 163 10.85 1.94 1.73
C SER A 163 10.45 0.52 1.35
N HIS A 164 10.99 0.00 0.25
CA HIS A 164 10.95 -1.44 0.03
C HIS A 164 11.60 -2.18 1.22
N PRO A 165 11.10 -3.36 1.63
CA PRO A 165 11.69 -4.19 2.67
C PRO A 165 13.21 -4.46 2.53
N GLY A 166 13.73 -4.50 1.30
CA GLY A 166 15.16 -4.60 1.01
C GLY A 166 15.69 -3.46 0.14
N ASP A 167 17.01 -3.42 -0.05
CA ASP A 167 17.68 -2.41 -0.89
C ASP A 167 17.69 -2.85 -2.37
N TYR A 168 16.49 -2.96 -2.95
CA TYR A 168 16.28 -3.27 -4.36
C TYR A 168 15.37 -2.22 -5.01
N ASN A 169 15.46 -2.11 -6.34
CA ASN A 169 14.60 -1.23 -7.11
C ASN A 169 14.42 -1.75 -8.54
N ALA A 170 13.25 -1.54 -9.13
CA ALA A 170 13.00 -1.90 -10.51
C ALA A 170 13.90 -1.10 -11.47
N GLY A 171 14.44 -1.78 -12.49
CA GLY A 171 15.39 -1.19 -13.43
C GLY A 171 16.84 -1.09 -12.91
N ASN A 172 17.12 -1.48 -11.66
CA ASN A 172 18.48 -1.59 -11.13
C ASN A 172 18.90 -3.06 -10.95
N GLY A 173 19.57 -3.61 -11.96
CA GLY A 173 19.94 -5.03 -11.98
C GLY A 173 18.73 -5.97 -12.08
N ASN A 174 18.90 -7.20 -11.61
CA ASN A 174 17.87 -8.24 -11.63
C ASN A 174 17.66 -8.78 -10.20
N PRO A 175 17.09 -7.99 -9.28
CA PRO A 175 16.90 -8.43 -7.91
C PRO A 175 15.94 -9.63 -7.87
N THR A 176 16.17 -10.52 -6.91
CA THR A 176 15.33 -11.70 -6.66
C THR A 176 15.01 -11.81 -5.17
N TYR A 177 14.02 -12.62 -4.80
CA TYR A 177 13.75 -12.92 -3.38
C TYR A 177 14.96 -13.49 -2.65
N ARG A 178 15.93 -14.10 -3.35
CA ARG A 178 17.18 -14.54 -2.73
C ARG A 178 17.92 -13.38 -2.05
N ASP A 179 17.80 -12.18 -2.61
CA ASP A 179 18.44 -10.94 -2.19
C ASP A 179 17.64 -10.18 -1.11
N ALA A 180 16.47 -10.70 -0.69
CA ALA A 180 15.70 -10.15 0.41
C ALA A 180 16.47 -10.20 1.74
N VAL A 181 16.28 -9.17 2.56
CA VAL A 181 16.96 -9.02 3.86
C VAL A 181 16.41 -9.99 4.91
N TYR A 182 15.11 -10.29 4.85
CA TYR A 182 14.41 -11.16 5.80
C TYR A 182 13.38 -12.07 5.11
N GLY A 183 12.96 -13.12 5.82
CA GLY A 183 12.08 -14.15 5.26
C GLY A 183 10.72 -13.61 4.83
N GLU A 184 10.12 -12.75 5.65
CA GLU A 184 8.77 -12.20 5.46
C GLU A 184 8.72 -11.02 4.49
N ASP A 185 9.79 -10.72 3.75
CA ASP A 185 9.77 -9.81 2.61
C ASP A 185 9.01 -10.48 1.45
N THR A 186 7.68 -10.50 1.55
CA THR A 186 6.77 -10.92 0.48
C THR A 186 5.48 -10.10 0.52
N ARG A 187 4.74 -10.15 -0.59
CA ARG A 187 3.40 -9.56 -0.71
C ARG A 187 2.33 -10.24 0.17
N ALA A 188 2.71 -11.20 1.01
CA ALA A 188 1.85 -11.70 2.08
C ALA A 188 1.83 -10.77 3.31
N TYR A 189 2.92 -10.01 3.52
CA TYR A 189 3.16 -9.25 4.74
C TYR A 189 3.21 -7.74 4.50
N SER A 190 3.70 -7.31 3.33
CA SER A 190 3.82 -5.90 2.97
C SER A 190 3.56 -5.69 1.48
N VAL A 191 2.73 -4.69 1.14
CA VAL A 191 2.53 -4.23 -0.23
C VAL A 191 3.78 -3.56 -0.80
N MET A 192 4.75 -3.19 0.05
CA MET A 192 6.04 -2.64 -0.35
C MET A 192 7.01 -3.71 -0.90
N SER A 193 6.66 -5.00 -0.78
CA SER A 193 7.50 -6.09 -1.29
C SER A 193 7.36 -6.31 -2.82
N TYR A 194 8.48 -6.67 -3.45
CA TYR A 194 8.48 -7.13 -4.84
C TYR A 194 8.14 -8.61 -4.99
N TRP A 195 8.25 -9.37 -3.90
CA TRP A 195 8.29 -10.83 -3.98
C TRP A 195 6.92 -11.44 -3.75
N SER A 196 6.59 -12.46 -4.54
CA SER A 196 5.32 -13.19 -4.38
C SER A 196 5.23 -13.79 -2.98
N GLU A 197 4.02 -13.77 -2.44
CA GLU A 197 3.56 -14.43 -1.22
C GLU A 197 3.91 -15.93 -1.20
N SER A 198 4.00 -16.56 -2.38
CA SER A 198 4.33 -17.99 -2.51
C SER A 198 5.73 -18.34 -2.02
N ASN A 199 6.66 -17.37 -1.94
CA ASN A 199 7.97 -17.60 -1.33
C ASN A 199 7.85 -18.00 0.15
N THR A 200 6.81 -17.53 0.85
CA THR A 200 6.58 -17.81 2.28
C THR A 200 5.43 -18.80 2.50
N GLY A 201 4.97 -19.48 1.45
CA GLY A 201 3.98 -20.56 1.52
C GLY A 201 2.52 -20.11 1.54
N GLN A 202 2.24 -18.80 1.42
CA GLN A 202 0.90 -18.30 1.15
C GLN A 202 0.54 -18.52 -0.32
N HIS A 203 -0.76 -18.59 -0.61
CA HIS A 203 -1.28 -18.82 -1.95
C HIS A 203 -2.48 -17.91 -2.21
N PHE A 204 -2.27 -16.84 -3.00
CA PHE A 204 -3.32 -15.86 -3.32
C PHE A 204 -3.97 -16.09 -4.69
N THR A 205 -3.70 -17.24 -5.30
CA THR A 205 -4.32 -17.66 -6.55
C THR A 205 -5.56 -18.49 -6.30
N ASN A 206 -6.68 -18.12 -6.94
CA ASN A 206 -7.86 -18.97 -7.04
C ASN A 206 -8.32 -19.02 -8.50
N SER A 207 -8.67 -20.22 -9.00
CA SER A 207 -9.04 -20.49 -10.40
C SER A 207 -8.00 -20.04 -11.45
N GLY A 208 -6.70 -20.09 -11.13
CA GLY A 208 -5.61 -19.77 -12.05
C GLY A 208 -5.26 -18.28 -12.17
N GLU A 209 -5.97 -17.41 -11.45
CA GLU A 209 -5.71 -15.97 -11.42
C GLU A 209 -5.24 -15.54 -10.02
N GLY A 210 -4.06 -14.93 -9.94
CA GLY A 210 -3.55 -14.31 -8.71
C GLY A 210 -4.30 -13.04 -8.35
N ALA A 211 -4.43 -12.78 -7.05
CA ALA A 211 -4.92 -11.52 -6.50
C ALA A 211 -3.85 -10.82 -5.67
N TYR A 212 -3.99 -9.51 -5.53
CA TYR A 212 -3.06 -8.63 -4.83
C TYR A 212 -3.82 -7.83 -3.77
N ALA A 213 -3.24 -7.68 -2.58
CA ALA A 213 -3.80 -6.84 -1.54
C ALA A 213 -3.96 -5.40 -2.04
N SER A 214 -5.16 -4.84 -1.87
CA SER A 214 -5.51 -3.47 -2.29
C SER A 214 -5.25 -2.42 -1.22
N ALA A 215 -5.02 -2.84 0.02
CA ALA A 215 -4.82 -2.01 1.20
C ALA A 215 -3.51 -2.41 1.92
N PRO A 216 -3.01 -1.57 2.85
CA PRO A 216 -1.85 -1.90 3.68
C PRO A 216 -2.00 -3.26 4.37
N LEU A 217 -0.93 -4.05 4.36
CA LEU A 217 -0.85 -5.34 5.04
C LEU A 217 -0.22 -5.18 6.43
N LEU A 218 -0.07 -6.29 7.16
CA LEU A 218 0.32 -6.31 8.57
C LEU A 218 1.57 -5.45 8.87
N ASP A 219 2.65 -5.62 8.09
CA ASP A 219 3.90 -4.90 8.34
C ASP A 219 3.82 -3.44 7.87
N ASP A 220 3.00 -3.16 6.86
CA ASP A 220 2.74 -1.81 6.38
C ASP A 220 2.00 -0.97 7.43
N ILE A 221 0.97 -1.56 8.06
CA ILE A 221 0.18 -0.94 9.13
C ILE A 221 1.09 -0.60 10.31
N ALA A 222 1.90 -1.56 10.78
CA ALA A 222 2.84 -1.32 11.86
C ALA A 222 3.86 -0.21 11.51
N ALA A 223 4.39 -0.21 10.28
CA ALA A 223 5.34 0.79 9.81
C ALA A 223 4.75 2.20 9.77
N VAL A 224 3.56 2.37 9.19
CA VAL A 224 2.95 3.70 9.08
C VAL A 224 2.46 4.21 10.43
N GLN A 225 1.99 3.31 11.32
CA GLN A 225 1.63 3.67 12.70
C GLN A 225 2.84 4.05 13.54
N LYS A 226 4.01 3.43 13.30
CA LYS A 226 5.26 3.86 13.93
C LYS A 226 5.63 5.30 13.54
N LEU A 227 5.34 5.71 12.29
CA LEU A 227 5.63 7.07 11.82
C LEU A 227 4.62 8.12 12.32
N TYR A 228 3.32 7.80 12.29
CA TYR A 228 2.27 8.82 12.45
C TYR A 228 1.26 8.50 13.57
N GLY A 229 1.41 7.38 14.27
CA GLY A 229 0.48 6.92 15.28
C GLY A 229 -0.77 6.26 14.70
N ALA A 230 -1.35 5.34 15.47
CA ALA A 230 -2.58 4.64 15.15
C ALA A 230 -3.80 5.58 15.09
N ASN A 231 -4.67 5.38 14.10
CA ASN A 231 -5.97 6.02 14.03
C ASN A 231 -7.03 5.15 14.71
N LEU A 232 -7.28 5.42 16.00
CA LEU A 232 -8.26 4.69 16.82
C LEU A 232 -9.72 5.10 16.59
N GLU A 233 -9.98 6.12 15.77
CA GLU A 233 -11.34 6.55 15.43
C GLU A 233 -11.96 5.66 14.35
N THR A 234 -11.11 5.03 13.54
CA THR A 234 -11.52 4.16 12.45
C THR A 234 -12.27 2.94 12.98
N ARG A 235 -13.53 2.80 12.54
CA ARG A 235 -14.37 1.63 12.84
C ARG A 235 -14.46 1.34 14.34
N SER A 236 -14.52 2.37 15.19
CA SER A 236 -14.51 2.25 16.65
C SER A 236 -15.82 1.73 17.28
N GLY A 237 -16.66 1.03 16.52
CA GLY A 237 -17.88 0.37 16.97
C GLY A 237 -18.00 -0.99 16.29
N ASP A 238 -19.06 -1.73 16.57
CA ASP A 238 -19.22 -3.11 16.10
C ASP A 238 -19.09 -3.23 14.56
N THR A 239 -18.05 -3.94 14.12
CA THR A 239 -17.74 -4.09 12.70
C THR A 239 -17.76 -5.56 12.26
N VAL A 240 -18.40 -5.83 11.12
CA VAL A 240 -18.34 -7.12 10.43
C VAL A 240 -17.39 -7.00 9.23
N TYR A 241 -16.47 -7.95 9.11
CA TYR A 241 -15.53 -8.10 8.00
C TYR A 241 -15.79 -9.40 7.24
N GLY A 242 -15.69 -9.39 5.91
CA GLY A 242 -16.00 -10.54 5.05
C GLY A 242 -17.40 -10.47 4.44
N PHE A 243 -18.20 -11.52 4.58
CA PHE A 243 -19.60 -11.51 4.17
C PHE A 243 -20.41 -10.56 5.05
N ASN A 244 -21.45 -9.94 4.49
CA ASN A 244 -22.28 -8.95 5.20
C ASN A 244 -21.47 -7.81 5.84
N SER A 245 -20.33 -7.47 5.24
CA SER A 245 -19.39 -6.50 5.80
C SER A 245 -20.05 -5.15 6.06
N THR A 246 -19.79 -4.60 7.25
CA THR A 246 -20.15 -3.22 7.64
C THR A 246 -18.94 -2.30 7.64
N ALA A 247 -17.77 -2.80 7.24
CA ALA A 247 -16.50 -2.05 7.26
C ALA A 247 -16.42 -0.96 6.18
N ASP A 248 -17.37 -0.92 5.23
CA ASP A 248 -17.45 0.03 4.10
C ASP A 248 -16.15 0.17 3.29
N ARG A 249 -15.49 -0.97 3.03
CA ARG A 249 -14.30 -1.06 2.19
C ARG A 249 -14.43 -2.22 1.22
N ASP A 250 -14.02 -1.99 -0.03
CA ASP A 250 -14.03 -3.00 -1.08
C ASP A 250 -13.17 -4.21 -0.71
N TYR A 251 -11.96 -3.98 -0.22
CA TYR A 251 -11.02 -5.03 0.18
C TYR A 251 -11.44 -5.82 1.44
N TYR A 252 -12.42 -5.36 2.22
CA TYR A 252 -12.97 -6.09 3.38
C TYR A 252 -14.28 -6.83 3.07
N SER A 253 -14.83 -6.70 1.85
CA SER A 253 -16.14 -7.22 1.51
C SER A 253 -16.05 -8.49 0.66
N ALA A 254 -16.71 -9.56 1.12
CA ALA A 254 -17.00 -10.73 0.29
C ALA A 254 -18.48 -10.76 -0.09
N THR A 255 -18.75 -10.95 -1.37
CA THR A 255 -20.12 -10.98 -1.92
C THR A 255 -20.49 -12.33 -2.54
N SER A 256 -19.53 -13.24 -2.66
CA SER A 256 -19.73 -14.58 -3.20
C SER A 256 -18.65 -15.56 -2.72
N ALA A 257 -18.92 -16.87 -2.86
CA ALA A 257 -17.97 -17.93 -2.56
C ALA A 257 -16.69 -17.91 -3.44
N SER A 258 -16.69 -17.12 -4.53
CA SER A 258 -15.51 -16.92 -5.39
C SER A 258 -14.71 -15.65 -5.07
N SER A 259 -15.12 -14.86 -4.08
CA SER A 259 -14.36 -13.68 -3.63
C SER A 259 -12.95 -14.08 -3.17
N LYS A 260 -11.94 -13.29 -3.53
CA LYS A 260 -10.54 -13.51 -3.13
C LYS A 260 -10.15 -12.44 -2.12
N LEU A 261 -10.27 -12.75 -0.84
CA LEU A 261 -9.99 -11.79 0.24
C LEU A 261 -8.50 -11.79 0.60
N ILE A 262 -7.86 -10.62 0.52
CA ILE A 262 -6.47 -10.40 0.96
C ILE A 262 -6.42 -9.05 1.67
N PHE A 263 -6.47 -9.07 2.99
CA PHE A 263 -6.43 -7.88 3.83
C PHE A 263 -5.81 -8.17 5.19
N SER A 264 -5.38 -7.10 5.87
CA SER A 264 -5.05 -7.11 7.30
C SER A 264 -6.05 -6.20 8.00
N VAL A 265 -6.75 -6.71 9.03
CA VAL A 265 -7.75 -5.92 9.75
C VAL A 265 -7.07 -4.84 10.58
N TRP A 266 -7.55 -3.61 10.44
CA TRP A 266 -7.33 -2.53 11.39
C TRP A 266 -8.69 -2.08 11.93
N ASP A 267 -8.83 -2.02 13.25
CA ASP A 267 -10.07 -1.69 13.93
C ASP A 267 -9.76 -0.90 15.21
N GLY A 268 -10.48 0.19 15.45
CA GLY A 268 -10.31 1.08 16.60
C GLY A 268 -10.95 0.57 17.90
N GLY A 269 -11.82 -0.44 17.80
CA GLY A 269 -12.51 -1.08 18.93
C GLY A 269 -13.98 -1.34 18.64
N GLY A 270 -14.62 -2.17 19.45
CA GLY A 270 -16.00 -2.61 19.22
C GLY A 270 -16.18 -4.07 19.60
N ASN A 271 -17.34 -4.64 19.28
CA ASN A 271 -17.54 -6.08 19.26
C ASN A 271 -17.61 -6.58 17.82
N ASP A 272 -16.45 -6.99 17.30
CA ASP A 272 -16.26 -7.21 15.87
C ASP A 272 -16.35 -8.69 15.48
N THR A 273 -16.64 -8.93 14.21
CA THR A 273 -16.83 -10.28 13.65
C THR A 273 -16.09 -10.46 12.33
N LEU A 274 -15.29 -11.51 12.23
CA LEU A 274 -14.84 -12.06 10.94
C LEU A 274 -15.90 -13.03 10.41
N GLU A 275 -16.73 -12.58 9.48
CA GLU A 275 -17.80 -13.38 8.91
C GLU A 275 -17.37 -14.01 7.56
N PHE A 276 -16.98 -15.28 7.61
CA PHE A 276 -16.58 -16.05 6.42
C PHE A 276 -17.59 -17.16 6.07
N SER A 277 -18.87 -16.91 6.36
CA SER A 277 -19.98 -17.86 6.29
C SER A 277 -20.28 -18.37 4.87
N GLY A 278 -20.04 -17.54 3.85
CA GLY A 278 -20.37 -17.86 2.45
C GLY A 278 -19.30 -18.65 1.68
N PHE A 279 -18.17 -19.00 2.30
CA PHE A 279 -17.17 -19.88 1.69
C PHE A 279 -17.48 -21.36 1.95
N THR A 280 -17.12 -22.21 0.99
CA THR A 280 -17.36 -23.68 1.05
C THR A 280 -16.08 -24.48 1.29
N GLN A 281 -14.93 -23.84 1.16
CA GLN A 281 -13.61 -24.42 1.38
C GLN A 281 -13.36 -24.62 2.88
N ASN A 282 -12.45 -25.52 3.23
CA ASN A 282 -11.98 -25.64 4.62
C ASN A 282 -11.20 -24.38 5.01
N GLN A 283 -11.63 -23.71 6.09
CA GLN A 283 -11.03 -22.46 6.56
C GLN A 283 -10.31 -22.67 7.90
N LYS A 284 -9.26 -21.88 8.13
CA LYS A 284 -8.57 -21.77 9.42
C LYS A 284 -8.58 -20.31 9.83
N ILE A 285 -9.37 -19.96 10.83
CA ILE A 285 -9.55 -18.59 11.31
C ILE A 285 -8.86 -18.47 12.66
N ASN A 286 -8.02 -17.45 12.82
CA ASN A 286 -7.33 -17.13 14.07
C ASN A 286 -7.64 -15.68 14.45
N LEU A 287 -8.03 -15.45 15.70
CA LEU A 287 -8.41 -14.13 16.25
C LEU A 287 -7.34 -13.55 17.18
N LYS A 288 -6.10 -14.05 17.09
CA LYS A 288 -4.95 -13.60 17.87
C LYS A 288 -4.03 -12.73 17.04
#